data_AF-A0A349D0T6-F1
#
_entry.id   AF-A0A349D0T6-F1
#
_cell.length_a   1.000
_cell.length_b   1.000
_cell.length_c   1.000
_cell.angle_alpha   90.00
_cell.angle_beta   90.00
_cell.angle_gamma   90.00
#
_symmetry.space_group_name_H-M   'P 1'
#
loop_
_entity.id
_entity.type
_entity.pdbx_description
1 polymer ?
#
loop_
_entity_poly.entity_id
_entity_poly.type
_entity_poly.pdbx_seq_one_letter_code
_entity_poly.pdbx_strand_id
1 'polypeptide(L)'
;MQTSILILLSGSLFFVCGTVLFLLTGERRLKQLIRSEQEKNASFARVFHQIDDLLTSVKWHTEMMLDQEAGKLNIAQQQTLNRIDTSTANAMKLIERFAKVSSSEWHKAPLDHPTAKTEGDRLDEMMELKA
;
A
#
# COMPACT_ATOMS: atom_id res chain seq x y z
N MET A 1 41.67 -25.87 31.64
CA MET A 1 41.39 -26.11 30.21
C MET A 1 39.95 -26.55 29.92
N GLN A 2 39.33 -27.44 30.71
CA GLN A 2 37.97 -27.93 30.43
C GLN A 2 36.85 -26.87 30.51
N THR A 3 36.98 -25.88 31.39
CA THR A 3 35.97 -24.82 31.57
C THR A 3 35.84 -23.89 30.36
N SER A 4 36.95 -23.56 29.71
CA SER A 4 36.97 -22.70 28.51
C SER A 4 36.29 -23.35 27.30
N ILE A 5 36.42 -24.67 27.15
CA ILE A 5 35.78 -25.43 26.07
C ILE A 5 34.27 -25.48 26.26
N LEU A 6 33.80 -25.65 27.50
CA LEU A 6 32.37 -25.63 27.84
C LEU A 6 31.72 -24.26 27.57
N ILE A 7 32.43 -23.16 27.83
CA ILE A 7 31.94 -21.79 27.56
C ILE A 7 31.86 -21.53 26.05
N LEU A 8 32.84 -21.99 25.27
CA LEU A 8 32.81 -21.85 23.80
C LEU A 8 31.70 -22.69 23.16
N LEU A 9 31.46 -23.91 23.67
CA LEU A 9 30.38 -24.77 23.19
C LEU A 9 28.99 -24.25 23.55
N SER A 10 28.81 -23.68 24.75
CA SER A 10 27.53 -23.09 25.12
C SER A 10 27.26 -21.81 24.32
N GLY A 11 28.28 -20.95 24.14
CA GLY A 11 28.17 -19.73 23.33
C GLY A 11 27.79 -20.01 21.88
N SER A 12 28.40 -21.01 21.23
CA SER A 12 28.06 -21.37 19.86
C SER A 12 26.66 -21.97 19.73
N LEU A 13 26.22 -22.77 20.70
CA LEU A 13 24.86 -23.31 20.74
C LEU A 13 23.81 -22.21 20.88
N PHE A 14 24.03 -21.22 21.76
CA PHE A 14 23.13 -20.07 21.90
C PHE A 14 23.12 -19.20 20.65
N PHE A 15 24.27 -19.01 19.98
CA PHE A 15 24.35 -18.26 18.74
C PHE A 15 23.55 -18.93 17.61
N VAL A 16 23.71 -20.25 17.42
CA VAL A 16 22.96 -21.01 16.42
C VAL A 16 21.46 -21.03 16.75
N CYS A 17 21.09 -21.19 18.02
CA CYS A 17 19.69 -21.15 18.43
C CYS A 17 19.07 -19.76 18.19
N GLY A 18 19.81 -18.69 18.50
CA GLY A 18 19.40 -17.31 18.28
C GLY A 18 19.20 -16.97 16.80
N THR A 19 20.11 -17.40 15.92
CA THR A 19 19.98 -17.16 14.48
C THR A 19 18.79 -17.92 13.89
N VAL A 20 18.55 -19.17 14.30
CA VAL A 20 17.37 -19.93 13.87
C VAL A 20 16.07 -19.28 14.32
N LEU A 21 15.98 -18.83 15.59
CA LEU A 21 14.81 -18.11 16.08
C LEU A 21 14.59 -16.77 15.36
N PHE A 22 15.67 -16.05 15.06
CA PHE A 22 15.63 -14.81 14.29
C PHE A 22 15.11 -15.04 12.87
N LEU A 23 15.60 -16.07 12.17
CA LEU A 23 15.12 -16.43 10.83
C LEU A 23 13.63 -16.83 10.85
N LEU A 24 13.22 -17.65 11.82
CA LEU A 24 11.81 -18.06 11.96
C LEU A 24 10.87 -16.90 12.31
N THR A 25 11.31 -15.95 13.14
CA THR A 25 10.51 -14.76 13.47
C THR A 25 10.50 -13.74 12.34
N GLY A 26 11.59 -13.63 11.58
CA GLY A 26 11.68 -12.83 10.35
C GLY A 26 10.64 -13.24 9.32
N GLU A 27 10.52 -14.55 9.03
CA GLU A 27 9.51 -15.05 8.08
C GLU A 27 8.08 -14.75 8.52
N ARG A 28 7.79 -14.87 9.82
CA ARG A 28 6.44 -14.60 10.35
C ARG A 28 6.08 -13.12 10.20
N ARG A 29 7.02 -12.22 10.50
CA ARG A 29 6.82 -10.77 10.34
C ARG A 29 6.64 -10.39 8.87
N LEU A 30 7.41 -10.98 7.96
CA LEU A 30 7.28 -10.73 6.53
C LEU A 30 5.90 -11.18 6.00
N LYS A 31 5.44 -12.38 6.41
CA LYS A 31 4.10 -12.87 6.04
C LYS A 31 2.98 -11.96 6.58
N GLN A 32 3.13 -11.41 7.78
CA GLN A 32 2.15 -10.48 8.34
C GLN A 32 2.13 -9.14 7.59
N LEU A 33 3.28 -8.62 7.18
CA LEU A 33 3.36 -7.40 6.37
C LEU A 33 2.69 -7.61 5.01
N ILE A 34 3.04 -8.69 4.31
CA ILE A 34 2.45 -9.02 2.99
C ILE A 34 0.91 -9.16 3.10
N ARG A 35 0.41 -9.81 4.15
CA ARG A 35 -1.05 -9.95 4.36
C ARG A 35 -1.73 -8.61 4.65
N SER A 36 -1.15 -7.80 5.54
CA SER A 36 -1.66 -6.46 5.86
C SER A 36 -1.74 -5.57 4.62
N GLU A 37 -0.72 -5.66 3.77
CA GLU A 37 -0.67 -4.96 2.49
C GLU A 37 -1.70 -5.48 1.48
N GLN A 38 -1.86 -6.80 1.36
CA GLN A 38 -2.90 -7.42 0.54
C GLN A 38 -4.31 -7.04 1.01
N GLU A 39 -4.56 -7.01 2.32
CA GLU A 39 -5.83 -6.61 2.92
C GLU A 39 -6.14 -5.13 2.65
N LYS A 40 -5.14 -4.24 2.80
CA LYS A 40 -5.26 -2.83 2.41
C LYS A 40 -5.60 -2.68 0.94
N ASN A 41 -4.91 -3.39 0.05
CA ASN A 41 -5.19 -3.36 -1.38
C ASN A 41 -6.60 -3.87 -1.71
N ALA A 42 -7.03 -4.96 -1.08
CA ALA A 42 -8.39 -5.48 -1.24
C ALA A 42 -9.45 -4.51 -0.70
N SER A 43 -9.13 -3.72 0.33
CA SER A 43 -10.00 -2.66 0.83
C SER A 43 -10.09 -1.48 -0.14
N PHE A 44 -8.95 -1.02 -0.69
CA PHE A 44 -8.91 0.05 -1.69
C PHE A 44 -9.63 -0.35 -2.98
N ALA A 45 -9.40 -1.56 -3.48
CA ALA A 45 -10.08 -2.08 -4.65
C ALA A 45 -11.62 -2.09 -4.48
N ARG A 46 -12.11 -2.51 -3.31
CA ARG A 46 -13.54 -2.45 -2.97
C ARG A 46 -14.08 -1.02 -2.94
N VAL A 47 -13.37 -0.11 -2.30
CA VAL A 47 -13.77 1.31 -2.24
C VAL A 47 -13.80 1.93 -3.63
N PHE A 48 -12.79 1.68 -4.46
CA PHE A 48 -12.76 2.19 -5.83
C PHE A 48 -13.91 1.65 -6.67
N HIS A 49 -14.22 0.36 -6.58
CA HIS A 49 -15.34 -0.23 -7.31
C HIS A 49 -16.67 0.39 -6.88
N GLN A 50 -16.90 0.58 -5.58
CA GLN A 50 -18.10 1.23 -5.07
C GLN A 50 -18.22 2.68 -5.54
N ILE A 51 -17.13 3.44 -5.57
CA ILE A 51 -17.16 4.82 -6.06
C ILE A 51 -17.42 4.84 -7.57
N ASP A 52 -16.83 3.92 -8.33
CA ASP A 52 -17.05 3.80 -9.78
C ASP A 52 -18.50 3.49 -10.13
N ASP A 53 -19.14 2.56 -9.40
CA ASP A 53 -20.58 2.25 -9.55
C ASP A 53 -21.45 3.48 -9.27
N LEU A 54 -21.14 4.22 -8.19
CA LEU A 54 -21.86 5.44 -7.83
C LEU A 54 -21.72 6.53 -8.88
N LEU A 55 -20.50 6.75 -9.39
CA LEU A 55 -20.25 7.74 -10.45
C LEU A 55 -20.93 7.33 -11.76
N THR A 56 -20.92 6.05 -12.10
CA THR A 56 -21.62 5.53 -13.27
C THR A 56 -23.12 5.77 -13.16
N SER A 57 -23.71 5.57 -11.98
CA SER A 57 -25.11 5.89 -11.71
C SER A 57 -25.39 7.38 -11.87
N VAL A 58 -24.57 8.26 -11.29
CA VAL A 58 -24.72 9.72 -11.42
C VAL A 58 -24.65 10.14 -12.89
N LYS A 59 -23.70 9.58 -13.65
CA LYS A 59 -23.55 9.83 -15.08
C LYS A 59 -24.82 9.44 -15.83
N TRP A 60 -25.31 8.21 -15.65
CA TRP A 60 -26.52 7.73 -16.31
C TRP A 60 -27.74 8.62 -16.06
N HIS A 61 -28.00 8.98 -14.79
CA HIS A 61 -29.12 9.87 -14.46
C HIS A 61 -28.93 11.27 -15.05
N THR A 62 -27.69 11.74 -15.15
CA THR A 62 -27.38 13.04 -15.76
C THR A 62 -27.61 13.02 -17.26
N GLU A 63 -27.16 11.97 -17.97
CA GLU A 63 -27.42 11.75 -19.40
C GLU A 63 -28.94 11.69 -19.68
N MET A 64 -29.71 10.90 -18.92
CA MET A 64 -31.17 10.84 -19.06
C MET A 64 -31.87 12.20 -18.87
N MET A 65 -31.39 13.01 -17.92
CA MET A 65 -31.92 14.36 -17.74
C MET A 65 -31.56 15.28 -18.92
N LEU A 66 -30.32 15.23 -19.39
CA LEU A 66 -29.83 16.04 -20.52
C LEU A 66 -30.55 15.70 -21.84
N ASP A 67 -30.92 14.43 -22.03
CA ASP A 67 -31.67 13.92 -23.19
C ASP A 67 -33.18 14.28 -23.13
N GLN A 68 -33.61 15.03 -22.10
CA GLN A 68 -34.99 15.45 -21.86
C GLN A 68 -35.98 14.30 -21.65
N GLU A 69 -35.49 13.08 -21.41
CA GLU A 69 -36.35 11.92 -21.07
C GLU A 69 -37.07 12.12 -19.73
N ALA A 70 -36.48 12.92 -18.83
CA ALA A 70 -37.09 13.35 -17.56
C ALA A 70 -37.92 14.65 -17.66
N GLY A 71 -38.14 15.19 -18.87
CA GLY A 71 -38.87 16.42 -19.12
C GLY A 71 -38.01 17.60 -19.60
N LYS A 72 -38.65 18.74 -19.90
CA LYS A 72 -37.95 19.93 -20.40
C LYS A 72 -37.16 20.61 -19.28
N LEU A 73 -35.86 20.75 -19.50
CA LEU A 73 -34.96 21.49 -18.62
C LEU A 73 -34.89 22.97 -19.03
N ASN A 74 -34.76 23.86 -18.05
CA ASN A 74 -34.38 25.24 -18.31
C ASN A 74 -32.85 25.34 -18.55
N ILE A 75 -32.40 26.49 -19.09
CA ILE A 75 -30.99 26.70 -19.46
C ILE A 75 -30.04 26.50 -18.26
N ALA A 76 -30.42 26.98 -17.06
CA ALA A 76 -29.60 26.86 -15.87
C ALA A 76 -29.50 25.41 -15.37
N GLN A 77 -30.57 24.63 -15.50
CA GLN A 77 -30.60 23.20 -15.18
C GLN A 77 -29.71 22.41 -16.14
N GLN A 78 -29.80 22.68 -17.46
CA GLN A 78 -28.93 22.06 -18.46
C GLN A 78 -27.44 22.36 -18.19
N GLN A 79 -27.10 23.61 -17.88
CA GLN A 79 -25.72 24.00 -17.56
C GLN A 79 -25.20 23.31 -16.30
N THR A 80 -26.06 23.16 -15.28
CA THR A 80 -25.72 22.44 -14.05
C THR A 80 -25.47 20.96 -14.33
N LEU A 81 -26.33 20.32 -15.11
CA LEU A 81 -26.19 18.91 -15.48
C LEU A 81 -24.96 18.64 -16.32
N ASN A 82 -24.65 19.49 -17.30
CA ASN A 82 -23.40 19.39 -18.08
C ASN A 82 -22.15 19.48 -17.19
N ARG A 83 -22.18 20.31 -16.15
CA ARG A 83 -21.09 20.39 -15.16
C ARG A 83 -20.99 19.11 -14.34
N ILE A 84 -22.12 18.56 -13.88
CA ILE A 84 -22.17 17.30 -13.14
C ILE A 84 -21.61 16.14 -13.98
N ASP A 85 -22.04 16.05 -15.24
CA ASP A 85 -21.57 15.02 -16.18
C ASP A 85 -20.04 15.09 -16.37
N THR A 86 -19.54 16.29 -16.70
CA THR A 86 -18.12 16.54 -16.90
C THR A 86 -17.30 16.25 -15.63
N SER A 87 -17.77 16.69 -14.46
CA SER A 87 -17.11 16.44 -13.17
C SER A 87 -17.10 14.96 -12.82
N THR A 88 -18.18 14.25 -13.08
CA THR A 88 -18.31 12.79 -12.86
C THR A 88 -17.34 12.02 -13.75
N ALA A 89 -17.29 12.34 -15.04
CA ALA A 89 -16.34 11.74 -15.98
C ALA A 89 -14.87 12.00 -15.59
N ASN A 90 -14.57 13.19 -15.08
CA ASN A 90 -13.24 13.51 -14.56
C ASN A 90 -12.90 12.73 -13.28
N ALA A 91 -13.87 12.55 -12.38
CA ALA A 91 -13.69 11.75 -11.16
C ALA A 91 -13.43 10.27 -11.49
N MET A 92 -14.16 9.68 -12.45
CA MET A 92 -13.91 8.31 -12.92
C MET A 92 -12.49 8.16 -13.47
N LYS A 93 -12.03 9.10 -14.31
CA LYS A 93 -10.65 9.11 -14.83
C LYS A 93 -9.59 9.22 -13.73
N LEU A 94 -9.85 9.99 -12.67
CA LEU A 94 -8.93 10.11 -11.54
C LEU A 94 -8.85 8.80 -10.75
N ILE A 95 -10.00 8.15 -10.52
CA ILE A 95 -10.07 6.83 -9.87
C ILE A 95 -9.32 5.78 -10.68
N GLU A 96 -9.53 5.73 -11.99
CA GLU A 96 -8.79 4.81 -12.87
C GLU A 96 -7.27 5.04 -12.81
N ARG A 97 -6.82 6.30 -12.81
CA ARG A 97 -5.40 6.63 -12.67
C ARG A 97 -4.86 6.20 -11.32
N PHE A 98 -5.59 6.46 -10.25
CA PHE A 98 -5.16 6.11 -8.89
C PHE A 98 -5.11 4.59 -8.68
N ALA A 99 -6.09 3.86 -9.22
CA ALA A 99 -6.09 2.40 -9.23
C ALA A 99 -4.90 1.84 -10.03
N LYS A 100 -4.59 2.43 -11.19
CA LYS A 100 -3.41 2.04 -12.00
C LYS A 100 -2.10 2.28 -11.26
N VAL A 101 -1.91 3.46 -10.66
CA VAL A 101 -0.71 3.78 -9.85
C VAL A 101 -0.60 2.82 -8.65
N SER A 102 -1.70 2.59 -7.94
CA SER A 102 -1.75 1.62 -6.84
C SER A 102 -1.47 0.18 -7.28
N SER A 103 -1.60 -0.17 -8.55
CA SER A 103 -1.23 -1.51 -9.06
C SER A 103 0.20 -1.56 -9.62
N SER A 104 0.71 -0.44 -10.17
CA SER A 104 2.01 -0.37 -10.86
C SER A 104 3.18 -0.08 -9.92
N GLU A 105 2.97 0.71 -8.86
CA GLU A 105 3.98 0.96 -7.80
C GLU A 105 4.35 -0.35 -7.09
N TRP A 106 3.43 -1.31 -7.01
CA TRP A 106 3.63 -2.60 -6.34
C TRP A 106 4.44 -3.62 -7.12
N HIS A 107 4.32 -3.63 -8.46
CA HIS A 107 5.12 -4.53 -9.30
C HIS A 107 6.54 -4.03 -9.51
N LYS A 108 6.82 -2.77 -9.14
CA LYS A 108 8.11 -2.11 -9.35
C LYS A 108 8.85 -1.74 -8.08
N ALA A 109 8.22 -1.72 -6.91
CA ALA A 109 8.95 -1.66 -5.66
C ALA A 109 9.85 -2.90 -5.62
N PRO A 110 11.18 -2.77 -5.74
CA PRO A 110 12.03 -3.81 -5.23
C PRO A 110 11.58 -4.00 -3.78
N LEU A 111 11.48 -5.24 -3.32
CA LEU A 111 11.53 -5.50 -1.89
C LEU A 111 12.93 -5.03 -1.42
N ASP A 112 13.14 -3.71 -1.35
CA ASP A 112 14.12 -3.11 -0.49
C ASP A 112 13.58 -3.42 0.89
N HIS A 113 13.93 -4.62 1.34
CA HIS A 113 14.09 -4.87 2.74
C HIS A 113 14.84 -3.65 3.26
N PRO A 114 14.28 -2.87 4.21
CA PRO A 114 15.14 -2.04 5.00
C PRO A 114 16.11 -3.02 5.63
N THR A 115 17.31 -3.14 5.05
CA THR A 115 18.44 -3.76 5.69
C THR A 115 18.50 -3.01 6.99
N ALA A 116 18.04 -3.68 8.05
CA ALA A 116 18.15 -3.16 9.39
C ALA A 116 19.60 -2.73 9.49
N LYS A 117 19.85 -1.41 9.54
CA LYS A 117 21.18 -0.85 9.72
C LYS A 117 21.73 -1.61 10.91
N THR A 118 22.63 -2.55 10.62
CA THR A 118 23.14 -3.47 11.62
C THR A 118 23.76 -2.59 12.69
N GLU A 119 23.47 -2.86 13.96
CA GLU A 119 23.92 -2.04 15.09
C GLU A 119 25.46 -1.85 15.12
N GLY A 120 26.21 -2.62 14.31
CA GLY A 120 27.62 -2.39 13.99
C GLY A 120 27.93 -1.06 13.27
N ASP A 121 27.12 -0.62 12.30
CA ASP A 121 27.36 0.65 11.57
C ASP A 121 27.20 1.87 12.49
N ARG A 122 26.35 1.77 13.52
CA ARG A 122 26.16 2.84 14.51
C ARG A 122 27.31 2.95 15.51
N LEU A 123 28.07 1.88 15.71
CA LEU A 123 29.23 1.89 16.61
C LEU A 123 30.47 2.47 15.93
N ASP A 124 30.64 2.25 14.62
CA ASP A 124 31.71 2.88 13.85
C ASP A 124 31.48 4.39 13.70
N GLU A 125 30.23 4.83 13.47
CA GLU A 125 29.87 6.26 13.42
C GLU A 125 30.02 6.96 14.79
N MET A 126 29.88 6.22 15.90
CA MET A 126 30.13 6.74 17.26
C MET A 126 31.62 6.72 17.66
N MET A 127 32.47 5.94 16.99
CA MET A 127 33.93 5.97 17.21
C MET A 127 34.61 7.08 16.41
N GLU A 128 34.12 7.43 15.22
CA GLU A 128 34.64 8.59 14.47
C GLU A 128 34.33 9.94 15.14
N LEU A 129 33.22 10.05 15.89
CA LEU A 129 32.87 11.27 16.63
C LEU A 129 33.65 11.48 17.94
N LYS A 130 34.56 10.56 18.30
CA LYS A 130 35.39 10.63 19.51
C LYS A 130 36.91 10.66 19.24
N ALA A 131 37.33 10.74 17.98
CA ALA A 131 38.72 11.02 17.60
C ALA A 131 38.90 12.52 17.30
#